data_AF-A0A086AWT4-F1
#
_entry.id   AF-A0A086AWT4-F1
#
_cell.length_a   1.000
_cell.length_b   1.000
_cell.length_c   1.000
_cell.angle_alpha   90.00
_cell.angle_beta   90.00
_cell.angle_gamma   90.00
#
_symmetry.space_group_name_H-M   'P 1'
#
loop_
_entity.id
_entity.type
_entity.pdbx_description
1 polymer ?
#
loop_
_entity_poly.entity_id
_entity_poly.type
_entity_poly.pdbx_seq_one_letter_code
_entity_poly.pdbx_strand_id
1 'polypeptide(L)'
;MKKIKYTALGRNTFLISFLSGTLLLIGYLITKAELLMVFGFYYVIIAAVVNLLVLLYELMEFLTHIPDKKSSGNSVLLLLVNIPVTILYMGILIDFKL
;
A
#
# COMPACT_ATOMS: atom_id res chain seq x y z
N MET A 1 -22.75 -7.57 12.60
CA MET A 1 -21.88 -7.08 11.50
C MET A 1 -21.08 -8.26 10.95
N LYS A 2 -21.25 -8.64 9.67
CA LYS A 2 -20.43 -9.70 9.03
C LYS A 2 -18.98 -9.19 8.95
N LYS A 3 -18.03 -9.88 9.61
CA LYS A 3 -16.61 -9.54 9.50
C LYS A 3 -16.17 -9.71 8.05
N ILE A 4 -15.76 -8.61 7.43
CA ILE A 4 -15.13 -8.59 6.10
C ILE A 4 -13.87 -9.44 6.21
N LYS A 5 -13.87 -10.62 5.57
CA LYS A 5 -12.68 -11.48 5.51
C LYS A 5 -11.75 -10.92 4.44
N TYR A 6 -10.46 -10.92 4.71
CA TYR A 6 -9.40 -10.59 3.78
C TYR A 6 -8.49 -11.81 3.65
N THR A 7 -7.79 -11.96 2.53
CA THR A 7 -6.72 -12.95 2.44
C THR A 7 -5.57 -12.53 3.34
N ALA A 8 -4.85 -13.51 3.88
CA ALA A 8 -3.68 -13.23 4.71
C ALA A 8 -2.60 -12.47 3.91
N LEU A 9 -2.46 -12.79 2.63
CA LEU A 9 -1.49 -12.20 1.73
C LEU A 9 -1.81 -10.71 1.47
N GLY A 10 -2.99 -10.39 0.95
CA GLY A 10 -3.40 -9.00 0.71
C GLY A 10 -3.39 -8.14 1.98
N ARG A 11 -3.84 -8.70 3.12
CA ARG A 11 -3.82 -7.98 4.41
C ARG A 11 -2.39 -7.70 4.88
N ASN A 12 -1.50 -8.69 4.85
CA ASN A 12 -0.14 -8.53 5.36
C ASN A 12 0.67 -7.59 4.47
N THR A 13 0.55 -7.71 3.14
CA THR A 13 1.20 -6.78 2.21
C THR A 13 0.74 -5.35 2.45
N PHE A 14 -0.58 -5.12 2.55
CA PHE A 14 -1.12 -3.80 2.86
C PHE A 14 -0.55 -3.24 4.18
N LEU A 15 -0.60 -4.03 5.26
CA LEU A 15 -0.15 -3.58 6.58
C LEU A 15 1.35 -3.28 6.61
N ILE A 16 2.17 -4.16 6.04
CA ILE A 16 3.62 -3.98 6.00
C ILE A 16 3.94 -2.72 5.21
N SER A 17 3.39 -2.58 4.00
CA SER A 17 3.65 -1.42 3.15
C SER A 17 3.15 -0.11 3.76
N PHE A 18 1.96 -0.13 4.35
CA PHE A 18 1.39 1.07 4.99
C PHE A 18 2.18 1.49 6.23
N LEU A 19 2.51 0.54 7.12
CA LEU A 19 3.23 0.85 8.35
C LEU A 19 4.65 1.32 8.06
N SER A 20 5.38 0.64 7.17
CA SER A 20 6.76 1.04 6.86
C SER A 20 6.84 2.36 6.09
N GLY A 21 5.91 2.63 5.17
CA GLY A 21 5.81 3.95 4.54
C GLY A 21 5.47 5.07 5.53
N THR A 22 4.55 4.82 6.46
CA THR A 22 4.19 5.77 7.52
C THR A 22 5.38 6.07 8.44
N LEU A 23 6.14 5.04 8.84
CA LEU A 23 7.32 5.21 9.69
C LEU A 23 8.41 6.03 8.99
N LEU A 24 8.66 5.78 7.71
CA LEU A 24 9.63 6.57 6.93
C LEU A 24 9.21 8.04 6.83
N LEU A 25 7.91 8.31 6.58
CA LEU A 25 7.38 9.66 6.53
C LEU A 25 7.50 10.38 7.87
N ILE A 26 7.09 9.75 8.97
CA ILE A 26 7.20 10.33 10.32
C ILE A 26 8.67 10.60 10.66
N GLY A 27 9.56 9.65 10.35
CA GLY A 27 11.00 9.81 10.53
C GLY A 27 11.53 11.02 9.77
N TYR A 28 11.14 11.20 8.50
CA TYR A 28 11.49 12.39 7.72
C TYR A 28 10.91 13.67 8.31
N LEU A 29 9.64 13.68 8.74
CA LEU A 29 9.01 14.89 9.29
C LEU A 29 9.69 15.38 10.57
N ILE A 30 10.18 14.47 11.41
CA ILE A 30 10.89 14.81 12.66
C ILE A 30 12.34 15.22 12.37
N THR A 31 13.06 14.45 11.57
CA THR A 31 14.51 14.64 11.38
C THR A 31 14.85 15.64 10.28
N LYS A 32 13.94 15.84 9.31
CA LYS A 32 14.17 16.56 8.05
C LYS A 32 15.40 16.08 7.28
N ALA A 33 15.84 14.83 7.51
CA ALA A 33 17.05 14.31 6.88
C ALA A 33 16.80 13.97 5.40
N GLU A 34 17.64 14.52 4.52
CA GLU A 34 17.57 14.28 3.07
C GLU A 34 17.75 12.79 2.71
N LEU A 35 18.57 12.04 3.47
CA LEU A 35 18.71 10.60 3.27
C LEU A 35 17.37 9.86 3.43
N LEU A 36 16.57 10.23 4.44
CA LEU A 36 15.24 9.64 4.67
C LEU A 36 14.27 9.98 3.53
N MET A 37 14.41 11.15 2.91
CA MET A 37 13.65 11.53 1.72
C MET A 37 13.99 10.61 0.53
N VAL A 38 15.28 10.41 0.24
CA VAL A 38 15.74 9.55 -0.86
C VAL A 38 15.31 8.10 -0.63
N PHE A 39 15.54 7.55 0.57
CA PHE A 39 15.09 6.20 0.91
C PHE A 39 13.57 6.07 0.87
N GLY A 40 12.84 7.06 1.39
CA GLY A 40 11.39 7.11 1.34
C GLY A 40 10.85 7.08 -0.09
N PHE A 41 11.46 7.82 -1.01
CA PHE A 41 11.07 7.85 -2.42
C PHE A 41 11.22 6.48 -3.09
N TYR A 42 12.40 5.85 -2.98
CA TYR A 42 12.61 4.50 -3.55
C TYR A 42 11.71 3.46 -2.90
N TYR A 43 11.52 3.54 -1.59
CA TYR A 43 10.62 2.67 -0.87
C TYR A 43 9.18 2.77 -1.39
N VAL A 44 8.67 3.99 -1.60
CA VAL A 44 7.30 4.22 -2.11
C VAL A 44 7.13 3.60 -3.50
N ILE A 45 8.10 3.74 -4.39
CA ILE A 45 8.07 3.12 -5.73
C ILE A 45 7.99 1.60 -5.62
N ILE A 46 8.86 0.98 -4.81
CA ILE A 46 8.89 -0.47 -4.63
C ILE A 46 7.56 -0.95 -4.02
N ALA A 47 7.07 -0.27 -2.99
CA ALA A 47 5.81 -0.59 -2.34
C ALA A 47 4.63 -0.50 -3.32
N ALA A 48 4.61 0.51 -4.21
CA ALA A 48 3.60 0.64 -5.25
C ALA A 48 3.62 -0.55 -6.22
N VAL A 49 4.79 -0.97 -6.68
CA VAL A 49 4.94 -2.13 -7.58
C VAL A 49 4.48 -3.41 -6.88
N VAL A 50 4.91 -3.65 -5.64
CA VAL A 50 4.52 -4.84 -4.87
C VAL A 50 3.01 -4.86 -4.62
N ASN A 51 2.43 -3.74 -4.20
CA ASN A 51 0.99 -3.62 -3.99
C ASN A 51 0.20 -3.86 -5.28
N LEU A 52 0.69 -3.37 -6.42
CA LEU A 52 0.07 -3.59 -7.72
C LEU A 52 0.10 -5.07 -8.12
N LEU A 53 1.25 -5.74 -7.97
CA LEU A 53 1.37 -7.17 -8.28
C LEU A 53 0.44 -8.02 -7.40
N VAL A 54 0.39 -7.74 -6.10
CA VAL A 54 -0.51 -8.44 -5.17
C VAL A 54 -1.98 -8.16 -5.49
N LEU A 55 -2.31 -6.93 -5.90
CA LEU A 55 -3.64 -6.56 -6.34
C LEU A 55 -4.05 -7.33 -7.59
N LEU A 56 -3.17 -7.45 -8.58
CA LEU A 56 -3.44 -8.22 -9.79
C LEU A 56 -3.62 -9.71 -9.49
N TYR A 57 -2.80 -10.27 -8.60
CA TYR A 57 -2.93 -11.65 -8.15
C TYR A 57 -4.29 -11.90 -7.47
N GLU A 58 -4.66 -11.07 -6.49
CA GLU A 58 -5.96 -11.17 -5.80
C GLU A 58 -7.12 -10.93 -6.77
N LEU A 59 -6.98 -10.01 -7.71
CA LEU A 59 -8.01 -9.75 -8.72
C LEU A 59 -8.20 -10.96 -9.65
N MET A 60 -7.11 -11.59 -10.10
CA MET A 60 -7.20 -12.83 -10.89
C MET A 60 -7.82 -13.96 -10.08
N GLU A 61 -7.43 -14.14 -8.81
CA GLU A 61 -8.00 -15.16 -7.93
C GLU A 61 -9.50 -14.94 -7.72
N PHE A 62 -9.92 -13.69 -7.54
CA PHE A 62 -11.33 -13.30 -7.42
C PHE A 62 -12.14 -13.52 -8.71
N LEU A 63 -11.57 -13.21 -9.87
CA LEU A 63 -12.26 -13.32 -11.17
C LEU A 63 -12.32 -14.75 -11.70
N THR A 64 -11.33 -15.59 -11.38
CA THR A 64 -11.26 -16.99 -11.85
C THR A 64 -12.04 -17.96 -10.97
N HIS A 65 -12.31 -17.62 -9.69
CA HIS A 65 -13.09 -18.45 -8.77
C HIS A 65 -14.48 -17.86 -8.50
N ILE A 66 -15.52 -18.45 -9.08
CA ILE A 66 -16.95 -18.13 -8.84
C ILE A 66 -17.33 -18.48 -7.37
N PRO A 67 -18.42 -17.91 -6.81
CA PRO A 67 -18.52 -16.67 -6.04
C PRO A 67 -18.13 -16.77 -4.54
N ASP A 68 -17.52 -17.88 -4.08
CA ASP A 68 -17.37 -18.16 -2.64
C ASP A 68 -16.21 -17.43 -1.95
N LYS A 69 -15.24 -16.91 -2.70
CA LYS A 69 -14.09 -16.16 -2.15
C LYS A 69 -14.36 -14.66 -2.06
N LYS A 70 -15.39 -14.26 -1.30
CA LYS A 70 -15.62 -12.85 -0.92
C LYS A 70 -14.40 -12.18 -0.28
N SER A 71 -13.45 -12.94 0.26
CA SER A 71 -12.25 -12.40 0.90
C SER A 71 -11.21 -11.83 -0.05
N SER A 72 -11.17 -12.31 -1.29
CA SER A 72 -10.20 -11.83 -2.27
C SER A 72 -10.59 -10.45 -2.81
N GLY A 73 -11.87 -10.25 -3.15
CA GLY A 73 -12.39 -8.94 -3.55
C GLY A 73 -12.22 -7.83 -2.49
N ASN A 74 -12.36 -8.15 -1.20
CA ASN A 74 -12.09 -7.18 -0.13
C ASN A 74 -10.60 -6.81 -0.05
N SER A 75 -9.71 -7.76 -0.38
CA SER A 75 -8.27 -7.53 -0.39
C SER A 75 -7.86 -6.65 -1.56
N VAL A 76 -8.52 -6.81 -2.73
CA VAL A 76 -8.40 -5.88 -3.87
C VAL A 76 -8.79 -4.46 -3.47
N LEU A 77 -9.93 -4.27 -2.79
CA LEU A 77 -10.35 -2.95 -2.28
C LEU A 77 -9.35 -2.37 -1.28
N LEU A 78 -8.80 -3.19 -0.39
CA LEU A 78 -7.80 -2.76 0.59
C LEU A 78 -6.51 -2.29 -0.10
N LEU A 79 -6.06 -2.99 -1.13
CA LEU A 79 -4.86 -2.64 -1.90
C LEU A 79 -5.09 -1.42 -2.79
N LEU A 80 -6.31 -1.24 -3.33
CA LEU A 80 -6.71 -0.03 -4.06
C LEU A 80 -6.57 1.22 -3.20
N VAL A 81 -6.86 1.16 -1.90
CA VAL A 81 -6.67 2.28 -0.96
C VAL A 81 -5.18 2.65 -0.79
N ASN A 82 -4.26 1.72 -1.01
CA ASN A 82 -2.83 1.99 -0.92
C ASN A 82 -2.33 2.92 -2.05
N ILE A 83 -3.02 2.94 -3.21
CA ILE A 83 -2.68 3.79 -4.36
C ILE A 83 -2.92 5.29 -4.06
N PRO A 84 -4.11 5.75 -3.59
CA PRO A 84 -4.31 7.14 -3.16
C PRO A 84 -3.38 7.57 -2.03
N VAL A 85 -3.05 6.69 -1.08
CA VAL A 85 -2.11 6.98 0.00
C VAL A 85 -0.71 7.24 -0.56
N THR A 86 -0.29 6.47 -1.55
CA THR A 86 0.98 6.69 -2.26
C THR A 86 1.00 8.03 -2.97
N ILE A 87 -0.10 8.42 -3.64
CA ILE A 87 -0.24 9.74 -4.27
C ILE A 87 -0.15 10.86 -3.23
N LEU A 88 -0.78 10.69 -2.06
CA LEU A 88 -0.72 11.63 -0.96
C LEU A 88 0.73 11.81 -0.45
N TYR A 89 1.47 10.71 -0.28
CA TYR A 89 2.88 10.78 0.13
C TYR A 89 3.77 11.48 -0.90
N MET A 90 3.57 11.21 -2.19
CA MET A 90 4.27 11.92 -3.25
C MET A 90 3.92 13.41 -3.26
N GLY A 91 2.65 13.77 -3.09
CA GLY A 91 2.20 15.16 -3.00
C GLY A 91 2.85 15.91 -1.84
N ILE A 92 2.86 15.30 -0.64
CA ILE A 92 3.52 15.87 0.54
C ILE A 92 5.02 16.08 0.28
N LEU A 93 5.70 15.12 -0.36
CA LEU A 93 7.12 15.25 -0.70
C LEU A 93 7.39 16.39 -1.69
N ILE A 94 6.55 16.56 -2.71
CA ILE A 94 6.67 17.63 -3.70
C ILE A 94 6.37 19.01 -3.07
N ASP A 95 5.32 19.12 -2.26
CA ASP A 95 4.94 20.36 -1.59
C ASP A 95 5.94 20.81 -0.52
N PHE A 96 6.66 19.86 0.12
CA PHE A 96 7.75 20.19 1.06
C PHE A 96 9.04 20.71 0.39
N LYS A 97 8.98 20.99 -0.93
CA LYS A 97 10.04 21.56 -1.77
C LYS A 97 11.26 20.65 -1.90
N LEU A 98 11.34 20.02 -3.07
CA LEU A 98 12.57 20.05 -3.87
C LEU A 98 12.87 21.50 -4.29
#